data_AF-A0A924NIA7-F1
#
_entry.id   AF-A0A924NIA7-F1
#
_cell.length_a   1.000
_cell.length_b   1.000
_cell.length_c   1.000
_cell.angle_alpha   90.00
_cell.angle_beta   90.00
_cell.angle_gamma   90.00
#
_symmetry.space_group_name_H-M   'P 1'
#
loop_
_entity.id
_entity.type
_entity.pdbx_description
1 polymer ?
#
loop_
_entity_poly.entity_id
_entity_poly.type
_entity_poly.pdbx_seq_one_letter_code
_entity_poly.pdbx_strand_id
1 'polypeptide(L)' 'TPDSSRFWPAASWAPGGPQPSYDKQYVRDWLSASGWGKQPPGPELPAEVVERTRDKYVEAYELLTGSSFDSYLRG' A
#
# COMPACT_ATOMS: atom_id res chain seq x y z
N THR A 1 -7.10 -7.58 -7.01
CA THR A 1 -6.04 -7.46 -5.98
C THR A 1 -5.71 -5.97 -5.80
N PRO A 2 -4.97 -5.55 -4.77
CA PRO A 2 -4.59 -4.13 -4.64
C PRO A 2 -3.67 -3.65 -5.78
N ASP A 3 -3.19 -4.57 -6.62
CA ASP A 3 -2.51 -4.26 -7.87
C ASP A 3 -3.46 -3.77 -8.99
N SER A 4 -4.69 -4.29 -9.01
CA SER A 4 -5.69 -4.05 -10.07
C SER A 4 -6.83 -3.12 -9.66
N SER A 5 -6.84 -2.64 -8.41
CA SER A 5 -7.96 -1.91 -7.83
C SER A 5 -7.46 -0.90 -6.79
N ARG A 6 -8.03 0.31 -6.79
CA ARG A 6 -7.79 1.29 -5.72
C ARG A 6 -8.71 0.98 -4.55
N PHE A 7 -8.15 0.78 -3.36
CA PHE A 7 -8.92 0.58 -2.14
C PHE A 7 -8.89 1.87 -1.30
N TRP A 8 -10.08 2.39 -0.97
CA TRP A 8 -10.23 3.57 -0.12
C TRP A 8 -10.86 3.17 1.22
N PRO A 9 -10.34 3.64 2.36
CA PRO A 9 -11.01 3.50 3.64
C PRO A 9 -12.32 4.29 3.62
N ALA A 10 -13.44 3.60 3.82
CA ALA A 10 -14.76 4.23 3.87
C ALA A 10 -14.83 5.29 5.00
N ALA A 11 -14.13 5.05 6.12
CA ALA A 11 -14.10 5.96 7.27
C ALA A 11 -13.38 7.29 7.00
N SER A 12 -12.51 7.37 5.99
CA SER A 12 -11.74 8.57 5.66
C SER A 12 -12.00 9.07 4.24
N TRP A 13 -13.05 8.57 3.58
CA TRP A 13 -13.42 8.99 2.24
C TRP A 13 -14.13 10.34 2.28
N ALA A 14 -13.67 11.29 1.47
CA ALA A 14 -14.34 12.58 1.27
C ALA A 14 -14.18 13.06 -0.18
N PRO A 15 -15.23 13.55 -0.85
CA PRO A 15 -15.12 14.02 -2.23
C PRO A 15 -14.21 15.25 -2.33
N GLY A 16 -13.43 15.35 -3.42
CA GLY A 16 -12.62 16.52 -3.76
C GLY A 16 -11.21 16.58 -3.16
N GLY A 17 -10.77 15.56 -2.41
CA GLY A 17 -9.44 15.48 -1.81
C GLY A 17 -8.64 14.23 -2.17
N PRO A 18 -7.33 14.18 -1.83
CA PRO A 18 -6.52 12.98 -1.97
C PRO A 18 -7.12 11.87 -1.09
N GLN A 19 -7.40 10.72 -1.71
CA GLN A 19 -7.93 9.56 -1.00
C GLN A 19 -6.76 8.73 -0.45
N PRO A 20 -6.72 8.40 0.84
CA PRO A 20 -5.79 7.41 1.35
C PRO A 20 -6.00 6.10 0.59
N SER A 21 -4.94 5.61 -0.07
CA SER A 21 -4.95 4.35 -0.81
C SER A 21 -4.25 3.30 0.03
N TYR A 22 -4.91 2.16 0.20
CA TYR A 22 -4.39 1.01 0.97
C TYR A 22 -3.29 0.22 0.26
N ASP A 23 -2.90 0.67 -0.93
CA ASP A 23 -2.04 -0.08 -1.81
C ASP A 23 -0.72 0.66 -2.03
N LYS A 24 -0.38 1.05 -3.25
CA LYS A 24 0.99 1.47 -3.57
C LYS A 24 1.34 2.91 -3.20
N GLN A 25 0.48 3.61 -2.45
CA GLN A 25 0.65 5.04 -2.23
C GLN A 25 1.93 5.34 -1.43
N TYR A 26 2.23 4.52 -0.41
CA TYR A 26 3.43 4.71 0.42
C TYR A 26 4.74 4.60 -0.39
N VAL A 27 4.87 3.58 -1.24
CA VAL A 27 6.02 3.42 -2.15
C VAL A 27 6.11 4.58 -3.14
N ARG A 28 4.98 5.03 -3.68
CA ARG A 28 4.93 6.15 -4.63
C ARG A 28 5.36 7.47 -4.01
N ASP A 29 4.92 7.72 -2.78
CA ASP A 29 5.28 8.92 -2.03
C ASP A 29 6.78 8.89 -1.72
N TRP A 30 7.31 7.74 -1.28
CA TRP A 30 8.75 7.57 -1.05
C TRP A 30 9.58 7.75 -2.32
N LEU A 31 9.17 7.15 -3.45
CA LEU A 31 9.86 7.31 -4.73
C LEU A 31 9.81 8.75 -5.25
N SER A 32 8.75 9.50 -4.93
CA SER A 32 8.65 10.91 -5.30
C SER A 32 9.56 11.79 -4.43
N ALA A 33 9.75 11.41 -3.16
CA ALA A 33 10.61 12.10 -2.21
C ALA A 33 12.10 11.72 -2.34
N SER A 34 12.43 10.55 -2.90
CA SER A 34 13.81 10.06 -3.02
C SER A 34 14.65 10.78 -4.07
N GLY A 35 14.05 11.72 -4.83
CA GLY A 35 14.71 12.41 -5.94
C GLY A 35 14.86 11.53 -7.19
N TRP A 36 14.23 10.36 -7.23
CA TRP A 36 14.29 9.46 -8.38
C TRP A 36 13.56 10.06 -9.59
N GLY A 37 14.28 10.27 -10.69
CA GLY A 37 13.77 10.83 -11.94
C GLY A 37 12.82 9.92 -12.74
N LYS A 38 12.28 8.86 -12.12
CA LYS A 38 11.38 7.86 -12.75
C LYS A 38 11.98 7.16 -13.97
N GLN A 39 13.30 7.00 -13.98
CA GLN A 39 14.05 6.28 -15.02
C GLN A 39 14.61 4.97 -14.46
N PRO A 40 14.49 3.84 -15.19
CA PRO A 40 15.05 2.58 -14.74
C PRO A 40 16.59 2.58 -14.78
N PRO A 41 17.27 1.84 -13.87
CA PRO A 41 16.70 1.11 -12.75
C PRO A 41 16.22 2.05 -11.62
N GLY A 42 15.15 1.65 -10.93
CA GLY A 42 14.68 2.34 -9.74
C GLY A 42 15.63 2.14 -8.56
N PRO A 43 15.61 3.04 -7.55
CA PRO A 43 16.37 2.84 -6.33
C PRO A 43 15.85 1.61 -5.57
N GLU A 44 16.73 0.96 -4.82
CA GLU A 44 16.31 -0.05 -3.85
C GLU A 44 15.44 0.59 -2.77
N LEU A 45 14.35 -0.11 -2.41
CA LEU A 45 13.45 0.34 -1.37
C LEU A 45 14.07 0.03 0.00
N PRO A 46 14.14 1.00 0.93
CA PRO A 46 14.49 0.74 2.32
C PRO A 46 13.56 -0.29 2.95
N ALA A 47 14.08 -1.09 3.88
CA ALA A 47 13.31 -2.13 4.57
C ALA A 47 12.03 -1.57 5.22
N GLU A 48 12.10 -0.39 5.85
CA GLU A 48 10.93 0.29 6.43
C GLU A 48 9.83 0.53 5.39
N VAL A 49 10.19 0.92 4.16
CA VAL A 49 9.23 1.19 3.10
C VAL A 49 8.53 -0.09 2.66
N VAL A 50 9.28 -1.18 2.58
CA VAL A 50 8.76 -2.51 2.27
C VAL A 50 7.81 -2.98 3.38
N GLU A 51 8.21 -2.85 4.65
CA GLU A 51 7.40 -3.24 5.81
C GLU A 51 6.09 -2.45 5.89
N ARG A 52 6.16 -1.11 5.82
CA ARG A 52 4.96 -0.24 5.84
C ARG A 52 4.00 -0.54 4.71
N THR A 53 4.53 -0.83 3.52
CA THR A 53 3.70 -1.22 2.38
C THR A 53 3.05 -2.57 2.63
N ARG A 54 3.80 -3.56 3.14
CA ARG A 54 3.27 -4.87 3.49
C ARG A 54 2.15 -4.76 4.53
N ASP A 55 2.33 -3.97 5.58
CA ASP A 55 1.32 -3.78 6.64
C ASP A 55 0.00 -3.26 6.07
N LYS A 56 0.05 -2.33 5.10
CA LYS A 56 -1.15 -1.81 4.42
C LYS A 56 -1.87 -2.87 3.60
N TYR A 57 -1.12 -3.75 2.94
CA TYR A 57 -1.69 -4.89 2.22
C TYR A 57 -2.33 -5.91 3.18
N VAL A 58 -1.71 -6.18 4.32
CA VAL A 58 -2.26 -7.04 5.38
C VAL A 58 -3.56 -6.45 5.92
N GLU A 59 -3.55 -5.16 6.28
CA GLU A 59 -4.74 -4.45 6.77
C GLU A 59 -5.89 -4.53 5.75
N ALA A 60 -5.61 -4.28 4.48
CA ALA A 60 -6.61 -4.39 3.41
C ALA A 60 -7.15 -5.82 3.26
N TYR A 61 -6.27 -6.83 3.29
CA TYR A 61 -6.68 -8.24 3.21
C TYR A 61 -7.61 -8.61 4.37
N GLU A 62 -7.22 -8.28 5.60
CA GLU A 62 -8.00 -8.65 6.80
C GLU A 62 -9.34 -7.92 6.83
N LEU A 63 -9.39 -6.65 6.43
CA LEU A 63 -10.65 -5.90 6.29
C LEU A 63 -11.59 -6.49 5.23
N LEU A 64 -11.05 -6.92 4.09
CA LEU A 64 -11.86 -7.43 2.98
C LEU A 64 -12.34 -8.86 3.21
N THR A 65 -11.52 -9.69 3.84
CA THR A 65 -11.80 -11.13 4.01
C THR A 65 -12.36 -11.48 5.37
N GLY A 66 -12.27 -10.58 6.36
CA GLY A 66 -12.57 -10.86 7.76
C GLY A 66 -11.70 -11.95 8.38
N SER A 67 -10.63 -12.36 7.69
CA SER A 67 -9.74 -13.47 8.06
C SER A 67 -8.35 -12.93 8.34
N SER A 68 -7.65 -13.50 9.33
CA SER A 68 -6.27 -13.11 9.61
C SER A 68 -5.32 -13.53 8.49
N PHE A 69 -4.45 -12.61 8.06
CA PHE A 69 -3.45 -12.91 7.04
C PHE A 69 -2.40 -13.93 7.53
N ASP A 70 -2.04 -13.90 8.82
CA ASP A 70 -1.13 -14.90 9.41
C ASP A 70 -1.74 -16.31 9.36
N SER A 71 -3.05 -16.43 9.60
CA SER A 71 -3.76 -17.71 9.47
C SER A 71 -3.77 -18.22 8.02
N TYR A 72 -3.92 -17.32 7.05
CA TYR A 72 -3.84 -17.66 5.62
C TYR A 72 -2.46 -18.16 5.21
N LEU A 73 -1.38 -17.62 5.77
CA LEU A 73 -0.01 -18.06 5.46
C LEU A 73 0.36 -19.42 6.08
N ARG A 74 -0.34 -19.83 7.13
CA ARG A 74 -0.08 -21.08 7.86
C ARG A 74 -0.98 -22.24 7.43
N GLY A 75 -2.04 -21.96 6.67
CA GLY A 75 -2.96 -22.96 6.11
C GLY A 75 -2.51 -23.44 4.73
#